data_AF-A0A953XYM0-F1
#
_entry.id   AF-A0A953XYM0-F1
#
_cell.length_a   1.000
_cell.length_b   1.000
_cell.length_c   1.000
_cell.angle_alpha   90.00
_cell.angle_beta   90.00
_cell.angle_gamma   90.00
#
_symmetry.space_group_name_H-M   'P 1'
#
loop_
_entity.id
_entity.type
_entity.pdbx_description
1 polymer ?
#
loop_
_entity_poly.entity_id
_entity_poly.type
_entity_poly.pdbx_seq_one_letter_code
_entity_poly.pdbx_strand_id
1 'polypeptide(L)'
;VHHDCHPGNLYWSAGRPALLDWQLVRIGEGVGDVAYLLATCLEPEVRREAEGALLARYRSALLGAGVPAADLTDLEGRYAAHLSYPFEAMVVTLAIGGLMDEAAARRLVTRAAAAVADHDAFAAVLDGPARGSIR
;
A
#
# COMPACT_ATOMS: atom_id res chain seq x y z
N VAL A 1 -5.76 -7.62 6.57
CA VAL A 1 -4.96 -7.06 5.47
C VAL A 1 -4.08 -8.15 4.90
N HIS A 2 -3.95 -8.19 3.57
CA HIS A 2 -3.16 -9.15 2.80
C HIS A 2 -1.65 -8.93 2.99
N HIS A 3 -1.24 -7.65 3.06
CA HIS A 3 0.11 -7.21 3.33
C HIS A 3 1.17 -7.53 2.25
N ASP A 4 0.75 -7.91 1.05
CA ASP A 4 1.67 -8.19 -0.07
C ASP A 4 0.98 -8.06 -1.44
N CYS A 5 0.24 -6.98 -1.64
CA CYS A 5 -0.62 -6.78 -2.83
C CYS A 5 0.17 -6.34 -4.09
N HIS A 6 1.36 -6.89 -4.33
CA HIS A 6 2.14 -6.58 -5.52
C HIS A 6 1.57 -7.24 -6.79
N PRO A 7 1.95 -6.79 -8.00
CA PRO A 7 1.44 -7.35 -9.25
C PRO A 7 1.55 -8.87 -9.41
N GLY A 8 2.54 -9.50 -8.77
CA GLY A 8 2.75 -10.95 -8.82
C GLY A 8 1.70 -11.75 -8.06
N ASN A 9 1.00 -11.12 -7.10
CA ASN A 9 -0.07 -11.72 -6.31
C ASN A 9 -1.47 -11.38 -6.85
N LEU A 10 -1.56 -10.75 -8.02
CA LEU A 10 -2.82 -10.48 -8.70
C LEU A 10 -3.06 -11.51 -9.82
N TYR A 11 -4.28 -12.03 -9.87
CA TYR A 11 -4.74 -12.86 -10.98
C TYR A 11 -6.16 -12.47 -11.40
N TRP A 12 -6.55 -12.92 -12.60
CA TRP A 12 -7.88 -12.70 -13.14
C TRP A 12 -8.68 -14.00 -13.13
N SER A 13 -9.90 -13.94 -12.61
CA SER A 13 -10.85 -15.05 -12.61
C SER A 13 -12.23 -14.56 -13.00
N ALA A 14 -12.80 -15.15 -14.08
CA ALA A 14 -14.10 -14.76 -14.64
C ALA A 14 -14.25 -13.22 -14.83
N GLY A 15 -13.20 -12.57 -15.36
CA GLY A 15 -13.19 -11.13 -15.62
C GLY A 15 -13.06 -10.23 -14.39
N ARG A 16 -12.78 -10.79 -13.21
CA ARG A 16 -12.60 -10.04 -11.96
C ARG A 16 -11.19 -10.23 -11.39
N PRO A 17 -10.60 -9.20 -10.78
CA PRO A 17 -9.29 -9.33 -10.16
C PRO A 17 -9.46 -10.07 -8.82
N ALA A 18 -8.45 -10.85 -8.46
CA ALA A 18 -8.37 -11.52 -7.18
C ALA A 18 -6.92 -11.56 -6.69
N LEU A 19 -6.76 -11.74 -5.38
CA LEU A 19 -5.46 -11.86 -4.72
C LEU A 19 -5.17 -13.32 -4.39
N LEU A 20 -3.93 -13.74 -4.62
CA LEU A 20 -3.37 -15.02 -4.17
C LEU A 20 -2.30 -14.78 -3.13
N ASP A 21 -1.81 -15.85 -2.52
CA ASP A 21 -0.73 -15.80 -1.52
C ASP A 21 -1.04 -15.01 -0.24
N TRP A 22 -1.88 -15.63 0.61
CA TRP A 22 -2.31 -15.06 1.88
C TRP A 22 -1.34 -15.30 3.04
N GLN A 23 -0.07 -15.64 2.78
CA GLN A 23 0.87 -16.05 3.83
C GLN A 23 1.26 -14.92 4.80
N LEU A 24 1.12 -13.65 4.39
CA LEU A 24 1.42 -12.47 5.23
C LEU A 24 0.18 -11.81 5.84
N VAL A 25 -0.97 -12.49 5.83
CA VAL A 25 -2.23 -11.94 6.34
C VAL A 25 -2.11 -11.55 7.83
N ARG A 26 -2.60 -10.36 8.17
CA ARG A 26 -2.57 -9.86 9.56
C ARG A 26 -3.72 -8.88 9.85
N ILE A 27 -3.92 -8.60 11.14
CA ILE A 27 -4.78 -7.51 11.62
C ILE A 27 -4.00 -6.19 11.47
N GLY A 28 -4.66 -5.17 10.92
CA GLY A 28 -4.07 -3.87 10.65
C GLY A 28 -4.99 -3.00 9.81
N GLU A 29 -4.53 -1.79 9.50
CA GLU A 29 -5.31 -0.82 8.72
C GLU A 29 -5.37 -1.21 7.24
N GLY A 30 -6.59 -1.34 6.72
CA GLY A 30 -6.86 -1.75 5.33
C GLY A 30 -6.18 -0.87 4.27
N VAL A 31 -5.98 0.42 4.57
CA VAL A 31 -5.33 1.37 3.64
C VAL A 31 -3.88 0.99 3.33
N GLY A 32 -3.23 0.19 4.17
CA GLY A 32 -1.89 -0.32 3.90
C GLY A 32 -1.81 -1.20 2.65
N ASP A 33 -2.84 -2.03 2.39
CA ASP A 33 -2.92 -2.82 1.16
C ASP A 33 -3.12 -1.93 -0.07
N VAL A 34 -3.82 -0.80 0.08
CA VAL A 34 -3.98 0.20 -1.00
C VAL A 34 -2.65 0.88 -1.28
N ALA A 35 -1.94 1.35 -0.24
CA ALA A 35 -0.61 1.93 -0.36
C ALA A 35 0.37 0.99 -1.07
N TYR A 36 0.40 -0.29 -0.64
CA TYR A 36 1.22 -1.31 -1.26
C TYR A 36 0.88 -1.51 -2.75
N LEU A 37 -0.40 -1.73 -3.05
CA LEU A 37 -0.89 -1.98 -4.39
C LEU A 37 -0.53 -0.82 -5.33
N LEU A 38 -0.82 0.42 -4.95
CA LEU A 38 -0.58 1.58 -5.81
C LEU A 38 0.91 1.85 -6.02
N ALA A 39 1.72 1.72 -4.97
CA ALA A 39 3.17 1.95 -5.03
C ALA A 39 3.92 0.90 -5.87
N THR A 40 3.36 -0.30 -6.05
CA THR A 40 4.01 -1.39 -6.78
C THR A 40 3.40 -1.65 -8.16
N CYS A 41 2.10 -1.40 -8.35
CA CYS A 41 1.43 -1.66 -9.63
C CYS A 41 1.53 -0.52 -10.64
N LEU A 42 1.50 0.73 -10.18
CA LEU A 42 1.41 1.90 -11.06
C LEU A 42 2.78 2.53 -11.29
N GLU A 43 2.96 3.12 -12.47
CA GLU A 43 4.07 4.07 -12.66
C GLU A 43 3.84 5.33 -11.80
N PRO A 44 4.89 6.02 -11.35
CA PRO A 44 4.75 7.15 -10.42
C PRO A 44 3.81 8.24 -10.93
N GLU A 45 3.87 8.56 -12.22
CA GLU A 45 3.02 9.57 -12.87
C GLU A 45 1.54 9.15 -12.83
N VAL A 46 1.26 7.89 -13.17
CA VAL A 46 -0.10 7.32 -13.14
C VAL A 46 -0.63 7.27 -11.71
N ARG A 47 0.22 6.92 -10.73
CA ARG A 47 -0.17 6.93 -9.32
C ARG A 47 -0.57 8.34 -8.87
N ARG A 48 0.22 9.37 -9.16
CA ARG A 48 -0.08 10.76 -8.78
C ARG A 48 -1.42 11.23 -9.33
N GLU A 49 -1.73 10.86 -10.58
CA GLU A 49 -3.00 11.22 -11.21
C GLU A 49 -4.21 10.48 -10.62
N ALA A 50 -4.02 9.22 -10.20
CA ALA A 50 -5.13 8.34 -9.82
C ALA A 50 -5.35 8.18 -8.31
N GLU A 51 -4.32 8.35 -7.47
CA GLU A 51 -4.35 7.91 -6.08
C GLU A 51 -5.42 8.62 -5.25
N GLY A 52 -5.63 9.93 -5.44
CA GLY A 52 -6.68 10.66 -4.74
C GLY A 52 -8.08 10.12 -5.05
N ALA A 53 -8.36 9.82 -6.32
CA ALA A 53 -9.65 9.26 -6.73
C ALA A 53 -9.83 7.81 -6.22
N LEU A 54 -8.76 7.02 -6.20
CA LEU A 54 -8.78 5.65 -5.70
C LEU A 54 -8.97 5.61 -4.17
N LEU A 55 -8.32 6.51 -3.43
CA LEU A 55 -8.52 6.67 -1.99
C LEU A 55 -9.94 7.14 -1.66
N ALA A 56 -10.49 8.10 -2.41
CA ALA A 56 -11.87 8.53 -2.25
C ALA A 56 -12.86 7.38 -2.51
N ARG A 57 -12.62 6.56 -3.54
CA ARG A 57 -13.42 5.36 -3.82
C ARG A 57 -13.32 4.34 -2.69
N TYR A 58 -12.11 4.10 -2.17
CA TYR A 58 -11.88 3.19 -1.05
C TYR A 58 -12.62 3.68 0.22
N ARG A 59 -12.50 4.98 0.55
CA ARG A 59 -13.23 5.63 1.64
C ARG A 59 -14.74 5.45 1.49
N SER A 60 -15.28 5.73 0.30
CA SER A 60 -16.71 5.58 0.01
C SER A 60 -17.19 4.14 0.18
N ALA A 61 -16.39 3.16 -0.24
CA ALA A 61 -16.71 1.74 -0.05
C ALA A 61 -16.74 1.35 1.44
N LEU A 62 -15.80 1.83 2.25
CA LEU A 62 -15.79 1.59 3.69
C LEU A 62 -17.00 2.21 4.40
N LEU A 63 -17.35 3.45 4.06
CA LEU A 63 -18.55 4.10 4.57
C LEU A 63 -19.82 3.31 4.19
N GLY A 64 -19.91 2.86 2.94
CA GLY A 64 -21.02 2.02 2.45
C GLY A 64 -21.11 0.66 3.15
N ALA A 65 -19.99 0.14 3.66
CA ALA A 65 -19.91 -1.07 4.47
C ALA A 65 -20.17 -0.83 5.98
N GLY A 66 -20.44 0.41 6.39
CA GLY A 66 -20.78 0.76 7.77
C GLY A 66 -19.60 1.16 8.65
N VAL A 67 -18.40 1.38 8.09
CA VAL A 67 -17.27 1.93 8.86
C VAL A 67 -17.59 3.37 9.27
N PRO A 68 -17.45 3.76 10.55
CA PRO A 68 -17.72 5.11 11.00
C PRO A 68 -16.82 6.14 10.30
N ALA A 69 -17.40 7.26 9.86
CA ALA A 69 -16.62 8.34 9.24
C ALA A 69 -15.55 8.94 10.17
N ALA A 70 -15.78 8.87 11.50
CA ALA A 70 -14.82 9.29 12.51
C ALA A 70 -13.51 8.46 12.50
N ASP A 71 -13.59 7.21 12.06
CA ASP A 71 -12.44 6.30 11.96
C ASP A 71 -11.65 6.48 10.65
N LEU A 72 -12.16 7.33 9.74
CA LEU A 72 -11.62 7.58 8.39
C LEU A 72 -11.24 9.05 8.19
N THR A 73 -11.01 9.79 9.27
CA THR A 73 -10.72 11.23 9.24
C THR A 73 -9.32 11.53 8.70
N ASP A 74 -8.35 10.65 8.95
CA ASP A 74 -6.96 10.79 8.54
C ASP A 74 -6.55 9.71 7.51
N LEU A 75 -7.48 9.26 6.65
CA LEU A 75 -7.21 8.14 5.75
C LEU A 75 -6.00 8.40 4.84
N GLU A 76 -5.85 9.63 4.34
CA GLU A 76 -4.76 10.08 3.50
C GLU A 76 -3.43 10.11 4.25
N GLY A 77 -3.40 10.59 5.50
CA GLY A 77 -2.21 10.54 6.35
C GLY A 77 -1.80 9.11 6.68
N ARG A 78 -2.77 8.24 6.95
CA ARG A 78 -2.53 6.79 7.13
C ARG A 78 -2.00 6.15 5.84
N TYR A 79 -2.56 6.47 4.68
CA TYR A 79 -2.03 6.02 3.38
C TYR A 79 -0.57 6.44 3.20
N ALA A 80 -0.24 7.71 3.44
CA ALA A 80 1.12 8.23 3.34
C ALA A 80 2.08 7.47 4.26
N ALA A 81 1.72 7.26 5.53
CA ALA A 81 2.54 6.50 6.47
C ALA A 81 2.81 5.04 6.00
N HIS A 82 1.80 4.39 5.43
CA HIS A 82 1.92 3.01 4.94
C HIS A 82 2.76 2.86 3.66
N LEU A 83 3.06 3.93 2.93
CA LEU A 83 3.96 3.88 1.76
C LEU A 83 5.40 3.49 2.13
N SER A 84 5.79 3.62 3.40
CA SER A 84 7.08 3.14 3.91
C SER A 84 7.28 1.63 3.74
N TYR A 85 6.21 0.84 3.90
CA TYR A 85 6.27 -0.62 3.88
C TYR A 85 6.55 -1.24 2.49
N PRO A 86 5.84 -0.88 1.39
CA PRO A 86 6.20 -1.41 0.06
C PRO A 86 7.63 -1.02 -0.35
N PHE A 87 8.13 0.14 0.08
CA PHE A 87 9.53 0.50 -0.15
C PHE A 87 10.49 -0.44 0.57
N GLU A 88 10.29 -0.65 1.88
CA GLU A 88 11.07 -1.62 2.67
C GLU A 88 11.04 -3.02 2.03
N ALA A 89 9.84 -3.54 1.74
CA ALA A 89 9.65 -4.87 1.17
C ALA A 89 10.40 -5.05 -0.16
N MET A 90 10.34 -4.07 -1.05
CA MET A 90 11.01 -4.15 -2.35
C MET A 90 12.54 -3.98 -2.23
N VAL A 91 13.02 -3.16 -1.30
CA VAL A 91 14.46 -3.04 -1.00
C VAL A 91 15.01 -4.36 -0.46
N VAL A 92 14.32 -4.97 0.51
CA VAL A 92 14.70 -6.27 1.07
C VAL A 92 14.69 -7.35 -0.01
N THR A 93 13.67 -7.35 -0.87
CA THR A 93 13.57 -8.33 -1.96
C THR A 93 14.73 -8.20 -2.96
N LEU A 94 15.09 -6.97 -3.35
CA LEU A 94 16.26 -6.72 -4.20
C LEU A 94 17.57 -7.15 -3.51
N ALA A 95 17.71 -6.88 -2.21
CA ALA A 95 18.92 -7.15 -1.45
C ALA A 95 19.17 -8.65 -1.22
N ILE A 96 18.11 -9.43 -0.95
CA ILE A 96 18.21 -10.89 -0.80
C ILE A 96 18.54 -11.53 -2.15
N GLY A 97 17.91 -11.06 -3.23
CA GLY A 97 18.08 -11.62 -4.57
C GLY A 97 17.43 -13.00 -4.73
N GLY A 98 17.23 -13.43 -5.99
CA GLY A 98 16.69 -14.76 -6.30
C GLY A 98 15.19 -14.96 -6.06
N LEU A 99 14.51 -14.00 -5.42
CA LEU A 99 13.04 -14.03 -5.20
C LEU A 99 12.25 -13.50 -6.41
N MET A 100 12.84 -12.59 -7.18
CA MET A 100 12.27 -12.06 -8.42
C MET A 100 13.39 -11.66 -9.39
N ASP A 101 13.02 -11.40 -10.65
CA ASP A 101 13.92 -10.79 -11.62
C ASP A 101 14.50 -9.47 -11.09
N GLU A 102 15.82 -9.30 -11.18
CA GLU A 102 16.50 -8.14 -10.58
C GLU A 102 16.04 -6.83 -11.20
N ALA A 103 15.81 -6.80 -12.51
CA ALA A 103 15.33 -5.60 -13.19
C ALA A 103 13.90 -5.26 -12.74
N ALA A 104 13.05 -6.26 -12.51
CA ALA A 104 11.73 -6.07 -11.92
C ALA A 104 11.80 -5.52 -10.49
N ALA A 105 12.66 -6.10 -9.63
CA ALA A 105 12.88 -5.62 -8.27
C ALA A 105 13.31 -4.15 -8.26
N ARG A 106 14.29 -3.79 -9.10
CA ARG A 106 14.76 -2.39 -9.23
C ARG A 106 13.63 -1.45 -9.64
N ARG A 107 12.80 -1.85 -10.62
CA ARG A 107 11.62 -1.05 -11.03
C ARG A 107 10.65 -0.82 -9.87
N LEU A 108 10.33 -1.86 -9.10
CA LEU A 108 9.42 -1.75 -7.97
C LEU A 108 10.01 -0.88 -6.83
N VAL A 109 11.32 -1.00 -6.55
CA VAL A 109 12.02 -0.09 -5.63
C VAL A 109 11.91 1.36 -6.10
N THR A 110 12.15 1.65 -7.38
CA THR A 110 12.03 3.01 -7.92
C THR A 110 10.61 3.57 -7.77
N ARG A 111 9.58 2.76 -8.07
CA ARG A 111 8.18 3.19 -7.91
C ARG A 111 7.82 3.46 -6.45
N ALA A 112 8.17 2.55 -5.55
CA ALA A 112 7.90 2.70 -4.13
C ALA A 112 8.66 3.87 -3.51
N ALA A 113 9.93 4.09 -3.91
CA ALA A 113 10.73 5.23 -3.48
C ALA A 113 10.11 6.57 -3.92
N ALA A 114 9.59 6.65 -5.15
CA ALA A 114 8.88 7.84 -5.61
C ALA A 114 7.61 8.11 -4.78
N ALA A 115 6.88 7.07 -4.40
CA ALA A 115 5.72 7.22 -3.52
C ALA A 115 6.09 7.71 -2.12
N VAL A 116 7.15 7.15 -1.53
CA VAL A 116 7.70 7.62 -0.24
C VAL A 116 8.09 9.10 -0.31
N ALA A 117 8.78 9.52 -1.37
CA ALA A 117 9.24 10.89 -1.55
C ALA A 117 8.09 11.88 -1.76
N ASP A 118 7.11 11.54 -2.59
CA ASP A 118 5.98 12.43 -2.89
C ASP A 118 5.08 12.70 -1.68
N HIS A 119 5.07 11.79 -0.70
CA HIS A 119 4.19 11.83 0.48
C HIS A 119 4.93 12.11 1.80
N ASP A 120 6.24 12.32 1.75
CA ASP A 120 7.10 12.39 2.95
C ASP A 120 6.76 11.27 3.96
N ALA A 121 6.69 10.03 3.45
CA ALA A 121 6.07 8.92 4.16
C ALA A 121 6.73 8.63 5.52
N PHE A 122 8.04 8.89 5.65
CA PHE A 122 8.74 8.71 6.91
C PHE A 122 8.32 9.74 7.96
N ALA A 123 8.09 11.00 7.58
CA ALA A 123 7.52 11.99 8.49
C ALA A 123 6.09 11.59 8.90
N ALA A 124 5.27 11.14 7.95
CA ALA A 124 3.91 10.67 8.23
C ALA A 124 3.85 9.48 9.22
N VAL A 125 4.86 8.60 9.21
CA VAL A 125 4.99 7.52 10.21
C VAL A 125 5.26 8.08 11.62
N LEU A 126 6.05 9.14 11.72
CA LEU A 126 6.42 9.78 12.98
C LEU A 126 5.29 10.65 13.56
N ASP A 127 4.50 11.27 12.69
CA ASP A 127 3.36 12.13 13.04
C ASP A 127 2.08 11.35 13.34
N GLY A 128 2.08 10.03 13.11
CA GLY A 128 0.94 9.16 13.40
C GLY A 128 0.51 9.19 14.87
N PRO A 129 -0.74 8.81 15.18
CA PRO A 129 -1.26 8.87 16.53
C PRO A 129 -0.33 8.17 17.51
N ALA A 130 0.03 8.87 18.60
CA ALA A 130 0.91 8.35 19.66
C ALA A 130 0.45 6.93 20.02
N ARG A 131 1.39 5.96 19.98
CA ARG A 131 1.11 4.54 20.23
C ARG A 131 0.30 4.40 21.53
N GLY A 132 -1.03 4.29 21.40
CA GLY A 132 -1.89 3.89 22.50
C GLY A 132 -1.44 2.50 22.93
N SER A 133 -1.22 2.30 24.23
CA SER A 133 -0.80 1.00 24.74
C SER A 133 -1.82 -0.04 24.27
N ILE A 134 -1.36 -1.03 23.50
CA ILE A 134 -2.12 -2.24 23.25
C ILE A 134 -2.33 -2.87 24.63
N ARG A 135 -3.57 -2.80 25.13
CA ARG A 135 -4.01 -3.59 26.29
C ARG A 135 -4.42 -4.97 25.83
#